data_AF-A0ABD2N8D4-F1
#
_entry.id   AF-A0ABD2N8D4-F1
#
_cell.length_a   1.000
_cell.length_b   1.000
_cell.length_c   1.000
_cell.angle_alpha   90.00
_cell.angle_beta   90.00
_cell.angle_gamma   90.00
#
_symmetry.space_group_name_H-M   'P 1'
#
loop_
_entity.id
_entity.type
_entity.pdbx_description
1 polymer ?
#
loop_
_entity_poly.entity_id
_entity_poly.type
_entity_poly.pdbx_seq_one_letter_code
_entity_poly.pdbx_strand_id
1 'polypeptide(L)'
;MSLTVSRKLHFTKIVSAFWLLPRMNQYGGWPASGEIDIMESRGNLNLIDSTGRNIGTKMSSGTLHWGTSTNTNKYQLTHFEQLNLEGLNENWHIYQMEWTQESIIFKIDNQTIGTVTPSQGGFWELGNFENSGIVNPWKSGSLMAPFDQEFYIVINLAVGGTSFFPDNANNPGGKPWSNKSPRASGDFWEGKTQWLPTWKMETNDQSLQVDYVRVWAL
;
A
#
# COMPACT_ATOMS: atom_id res chain seq x y z
N MET A 1 -15.53 -4.33 -3.76
CA MET A 1 -15.27 -2.86 -3.68
C MET A 1 -14.46 -2.45 -4.91
N SER A 2 -14.82 -1.35 -5.58
CA SER A 2 -13.96 -0.74 -6.61
C SER A 2 -13.82 0.75 -6.38
N LEU A 3 -12.63 1.23 -6.69
CA LEU A 3 -12.27 2.62 -6.75
C LEU A 3 -11.71 2.89 -8.15
N THR A 4 -12.25 3.88 -8.85
CA THR A 4 -11.57 4.43 -10.02
C THR A 4 -10.79 5.66 -9.58
N VAL A 5 -9.46 5.54 -9.65
CA VAL A 5 -8.53 6.64 -9.40
C VAL A 5 -7.93 7.01 -10.75
N SER A 6 -8.00 8.28 -11.13
CA SER A 6 -6.98 8.82 -12.04
C SER A 6 -5.93 9.35 -11.12
N ARG A 7 -4.85 8.60 -11.08
CA ARG A 7 -3.63 9.19 -10.59
C ARG A 7 -3.21 10.11 -11.73
N LYS A 8 -3.22 11.41 -11.50
CA LYS A 8 -2.34 12.35 -12.16
C LYS A 8 -1.35 12.79 -11.09
N LEU A 9 -0.36 11.94 -10.85
CA LEU A 9 0.77 12.28 -10.01
C LEU A 9 1.99 12.17 -10.87
N HIS A 10 2.46 13.32 -11.35
CA HIS A 10 3.62 13.29 -12.19
C HIS A 10 4.92 13.34 -11.40
N PHE A 11 5.06 13.84 -10.15
CA PHE A 11 6.39 13.98 -9.54
C PHE A 11 6.43 13.95 -7.98
N THR A 12 7.62 14.25 -7.45
CA THR A 12 8.46 13.55 -6.45
C THR A 12 7.95 13.38 -5.00
N LYS A 13 8.30 12.21 -4.43
CA LYS A 13 8.31 11.82 -3.00
C LYS A 13 6.95 11.69 -2.34
N ILE A 14 5.95 11.47 -3.16
CA ILE A 14 4.56 11.27 -2.77
C ILE A 14 4.24 9.77 -2.78
N VAL A 15 3.46 9.31 -1.81
CA VAL A 15 2.80 8.00 -1.82
C VAL A 15 1.30 8.25 -1.81
N SER A 16 0.59 7.69 -2.78
CA SER A 16 -0.88 7.62 -2.72
C SER A 16 -1.27 6.29 -2.15
N ALA A 17 -2.27 6.31 -1.28
CA ALA A 17 -2.84 5.09 -0.76
C ALA A 17 -4.38 5.15 -0.80
N PHE A 18 -4.97 4.02 -1.15
CA PHE A 18 -6.37 3.67 -0.87
C PHE A 18 -6.37 2.35 -0.14
N TRP A 19 -6.82 2.37 1.10
CA TRP A 19 -6.58 1.30 2.05
C TRP A 19 -7.67 1.26 3.10
N LEU A 20 -7.70 0.17 3.85
CA LEU A 20 -8.70 -0.10 4.86
C LEU A 20 -8.00 -0.33 6.21
N LEU A 21 -8.50 0.33 7.26
CA LEU A 21 -8.09 0.10 8.65
C LEU A 21 -9.25 -0.46 9.47
N PRO A 22 -9.00 -1.36 10.43
CA PRO A 22 -10.05 -1.98 11.21
C PRO A 22 -10.77 -0.92 12.06
N ARG A 23 -12.10 -0.99 12.11
CA ARG A 23 -12.94 -0.12 12.94
C ARG A 23 -12.54 -0.21 14.41
N MET A 24 -12.23 -1.43 14.85
CA MET A 24 -11.80 -1.76 16.20
C MET A 24 -10.59 -2.69 16.14
N ASN A 25 -9.66 -2.53 17.09
CA ASN A 25 -8.51 -3.42 17.24
C ASN A 25 -8.89 -4.73 17.96
N GLN A 26 -9.83 -5.50 17.38
CA GLN A 26 -10.43 -6.70 17.98
C GLN A 26 -9.40 -7.77 18.36
N TYR A 27 -8.33 -7.89 17.60
CA TYR A 27 -7.30 -8.92 17.76
C TYR A 27 -5.99 -8.38 18.35
N GLY A 28 -5.97 -7.10 18.75
CA GLY A 28 -4.78 -6.40 19.25
C GLY A 28 -4.30 -5.28 18.33
N GLY A 29 -3.19 -4.65 18.72
CA GLY A 29 -2.58 -3.55 17.94
C GLY A 29 -2.06 -3.99 16.57
N TRP A 30 -1.69 -3.03 15.73
CA TRP A 30 -1.21 -3.30 14.38
C TRP A 30 -0.01 -4.27 14.36
N PRO A 31 0.04 -5.23 13.42
CA PRO A 31 -0.94 -5.54 12.38
C PRO A 31 -1.92 -6.67 12.79
N ALA A 32 -2.07 -6.96 14.09
CA ALA A 32 -2.88 -8.10 14.54
C ALA A 32 -4.37 -7.98 14.21
N SER A 33 -4.89 -6.76 14.09
CA SER A 33 -6.26 -6.50 13.63
C SER A 33 -6.37 -6.22 12.13
N GLY A 34 -5.28 -6.42 11.38
CA GLY A 34 -5.26 -6.28 9.92
C GLY A 34 -5.10 -4.84 9.43
N GLU A 35 -4.65 -4.72 8.19
CA GLU A 35 -4.69 -3.55 7.34
C GLU A 35 -4.69 -4.03 5.88
N ILE A 36 -5.50 -3.39 5.03
CA ILE A 36 -5.67 -3.80 3.62
C ILE A 36 -5.33 -2.62 2.73
N ASP A 37 -4.22 -2.70 2.02
CA ASP A 37 -3.86 -1.72 1.01
C ASP A 37 -4.40 -2.17 -0.34
N ILE A 38 -5.45 -1.51 -0.83
CA ILE A 38 -6.06 -1.82 -2.14
C ILE A 38 -5.22 -1.21 -3.26
N MET A 39 -4.64 -0.04 -3.00
CA MET A 39 -3.71 0.64 -3.88
C MET A 39 -2.67 1.38 -3.05
N GLU A 40 -1.41 1.08 -3.27
CA GLU A 40 -0.29 1.95 -2.91
C GLU A 40 0.60 2.19 -4.11
N SER A 41 1.01 3.45 -4.34
CA SER A 41 1.90 3.78 -5.44
C SER A 41 2.73 5.02 -5.14
N ARG A 42 3.94 5.09 -5.70
CA ARG A 42 4.86 6.23 -5.53
C ARG A 42 4.70 7.22 -6.68
N GLY A 43 4.76 8.52 -6.42
CA GLY A 43 4.47 9.58 -7.38
C GLY A 43 5.63 9.95 -8.33
N ASN A 44 6.79 9.30 -8.20
CA ASN A 44 7.98 9.65 -8.98
C ASN A 44 7.99 8.95 -10.35
N LEU A 45 8.05 9.67 -11.49
CA LEU A 45 8.05 9.01 -12.82
C LEU A 45 9.19 8.01 -13.01
N ASN A 46 10.40 8.42 -12.64
CA ASN A 46 11.64 7.72 -12.97
C ASN A 46 12.37 7.29 -11.69
N LEU A 47 11.61 6.84 -10.68
CA LEU A 47 12.20 6.20 -9.51
C LEU A 47 12.54 4.76 -9.85
N ILE A 48 13.82 4.52 -10.03
CA ILE A 48 14.38 3.22 -10.43
C ILE A 48 15.14 2.65 -9.24
N ASP A 49 14.83 1.42 -8.83
CA ASP A 49 15.58 0.75 -7.78
C ASP A 49 16.98 0.31 -8.25
N SER A 50 17.76 -0.28 -7.34
CA SER A 50 19.12 -0.74 -7.66
C SER A 50 19.19 -1.89 -8.67
N THR A 51 18.05 -2.53 -8.99
CA THR A 51 17.94 -3.60 -9.98
C THR A 51 17.59 -3.09 -11.37
N GLY A 52 17.29 -1.79 -11.51
CA GLY A 52 16.84 -1.19 -12.77
C GLY A 52 15.33 -1.19 -12.95
N ARG A 53 14.55 -1.62 -11.96
CA ARG A 53 13.08 -1.67 -12.03
C ARG A 53 12.48 -0.33 -11.64
N ASN A 54 11.47 0.12 -12.39
CA ASN A 54 10.69 1.30 -12.01
C ASN A 54 9.77 0.95 -10.83
N ILE A 55 9.99 1.59 -9.69
CA ILE A 55 9.19 1.45 -8.46
C ILE A 55 8.36 2.71 -8.17
N GLY A 56 8.30 3.61 -9.15
CA GLY A 56 7.64 4.89 -9.15
C GLY A 56 6.20 4.81 -9.66
N THR A 57 5.83 5.73 -10.54
CA THR A 57 4.45 5.83 -11.07
C THR A 57 4.03 4.68 -11.99
N LYS A 58 4.98 3.85 -12.43
CA LYS A 58 4.68 2.66 -13.23
C LYS A 58 4.27 1.48 -12.37
N MET A 59 4.44 1.57 -11.06
CA MET A 59 4.17 0.49 -10.12
C MET A 59 3.05 0.86 -9.17
N SER A 60 2.13 -0.07 -8.96
CA SER A 60 1.18 -0.03 -7.86
C SER A 60 1.12 -1.38 -7.19
N SER A 61 0.80 -1.40 -5.91
CA SER A 61 0.65 -2.62 -5.14
C SER A 61 -0.71 -2.74 -4.47
N GLY A 62 -1.08 -3.98 -4.17
CA GLY A 62 -2.06 -4.33 -3.16
C GLY A 62 -1.40 -5.19 -2.08
N THR A 63 -1.71 -4.95 -0.82
CA THR A 63 -1.04 -5.58 0.32
C THR A 63 -2.05 -5.93 1.41
N LEU A 64 -1.86 -7.09 2.04
CA LEU A 64 -2.46 -7.36 3.35
C LEU A 64 -1.38 -7.27 4.42
N HIS A 65 -1.58 -6.43 5.42
CA HIS A 65 -0.75 -6.37 6.62
C HIS A 65 -1.42 -7.18 7.73
N TRP A 66 -0.74 -8.20 8.21
CA TRP A 66 -1.24 -9.13 9.23
C TRP A 66 -0.08 -9.81 9.96
N GLY A 67 -0.30 -10.19 11.21
CA GLY A 67 0.72 -10.79 12.06
C GLY A 67 0.43 -10.49 13.53
N THR A 68 1.07 -11.19 14.45
CA THR A 68 0.77 -11.04 15.88
C THR A 68 1.28 -9.73 16.50
N SER A 69 2.19 -9.04 15.81
CA SER A 69 2.84 -7.79 16.22
C SER A 69 3.59 -7.15 15.05
N THR A 70 4.08 -5.92 15.20
CA THR A 70 4.95 -5.25 14.21
C THR A 70 6.12 -6.11 13.75
N ASN A 71 6.76 -6.87 14.65
CA ASN A 71 7.92 -7.70 14.33
C ASN A 71 7.57 -9.00 13.61
N THR A 72 6.30 -9.38 13.65
CA THR A 72 5.78 -10.62 13.05
C THR A 72 4.82 -10.32 11.91
N ASN A 73 4.84 -9.10 11.36
CA ASN A 73 4.09 -8.75 10.18
C ASN A 73 4.53 -9.64 8.99
N LYS A 74 3.58 -10.34 8.38
CA LYS A 74 3.77 -11.28 7.28
C LYS A 74 3.31 -10.73 5.93
N TYR A 75 3.18 -9.40 5.82
CA TYR A 75 2.73 -8.75 4.59
C TYR A 75 3.44 -9.20 3.31
N GLN A 76 4.70 -9.64 3.38
CA GLN A 76 5.45 -10.13 2.23
C GLN A 76 4.83 -11.38 1.59
N LEU A 77 4.05 -12.16 2.34
CA LEU A 77 3.33 -13.33 1.81
C LEU A 77 2.06 -12.94 1.03
N THR A 78 1.64 -11.68 1.16
CA THR A 78 0.37 -11.14 0.65
C THR A 78 0.56 -9.75 0.06
N HIS A 79 1.73 -9.51 -0.53
CA HIS A 79 2.09 -8.28 -1.22
C HIS A 79 2.19 -8.56 -2.72
N PHE A 80 1.45 -7.80 -3.51
CA PHE A 80 1.35 -7.99 -4.95
C PHE A 80 1.64 -6.67 -5.65
N GLU A 81 2.45 -6.71 -6.69
CA GLU A 81 2.84 -5.53 -7.45
C GLU A 81 2.45 -5.70 -8.91
N GLN A 82 1.91 -4.65 -9.52
CA GLN A 82 1.70 -4.56 -10.97
C GLN A 82 2.60 -3.48 -11.54
N LEU A 83 3.34 -3.83 -12.58
CA LEU A 83 4.10 -2.88 -13.38
C LEU A 83 3.33 -2.58 -14.68
N ASN A 84 2.95 -1.32 -14.89
CA ASN A 84 2.41 -0.84 -16.16
C ASN A 84 3.42 0.11 -16.82
N LEU A 85 3.98 -0.31 -17.97
CA LEU A 85 5.00 0.45 -18.68
C LEU A 85 4.48 1.77 -19.27
N GLU A 86 3.18 1.86 -19.54
CA GLU A 86 2.49 3.07 -19.96
C GLU A 86 2.33 4.08 -18.80
N GLY A 87 2.50 3.61 -17.56
CA GLY A 87 2.34 4.38 -16.34
C GLY A 87 0.93 4.25 -15.76
N LEU A 88 0.82 4.43 -14.45
CA LEU A 88 -0.45 4.47 -13.72
C LEU A 88 -0.83 5.91 -13.33
N ASN A 89 -0.18 6.91 -13.94
CA ASN A 89 -0.22 8.31 -13.53
C ASN A 89 -0.76 9.31 -14.57
N GLU A 90 -1.28 8.84 -15.69
CA GLU A 90 -1.80 9.71 -16.76
C GLU A 90 -3.30 9.47 -17.02
N ASN A 91 -3.71 8.21 -16.96
CA ASN A 91 -5.06 7.76 -17.27
C ASN A 91 -5.86 7.40 -16.01
N TRP A 92 -7.18 7.23 -16.17
CA TRP A 92 -8.04 6.66 -15.13
C TRP A 92 -7.79 5.16 -15.07
N HIS A 93 -7.54 4.65 -13.86
CA HIS A 93 -7.36 3.23 -13.58
C HIS A 93 -8.38 2.77 -12.54
N ILE A 94 -8.85 1.53 -12.68
CA ILE A 94 -9.77 0.93 -11.72
C ILE A 94 -8.98 0.02 -10.77
N TYR A 95 -8.89 0.42 -9.50
CA TYR A 95 -8.34 -0.37 -8.42
C TYR A 95 -9.47 -1.08 -7.69
N GLN A 96 -9.41 -2.40 -7.59
CA GLN A 96 -10.52 -3.20 -7.08
C GLN A 96 -10.03 -4.21 -6.06
N MET A 97 -10.90 -4.48 -5.09
CA MET A 97 -10.77 -5.59 -4.17
C MET A 97 -12.08 -6.36 -4.13
N GLU A 98 -12.01 -7.66 -4.36
CA GLU A 98 -13.07 -8.61 -4.04
C GLU A 98 -12.70 -9.28 -2.72
N TRP A 99 -13.62 -9.27 -1.76
CA TRP A 99 -13.39 -9.78 -0.42
C TRP A 99 -14.59 -10.64 -0.05
N THR A 100 -14.34 -11.92 0.20
CA THR A 100 -15.33 -12.94 0.57
C THR A 100 -14.91 -13.63 1.86
N GLN A 101 -15.69 -14.62 2.30
CA GLN A 101 -15.34 -15.44 3.46
C GLN A 101 -14.18 -16.41 3.18
N GLU A 102 -13.79 -16.56 1.91
CA GLU A 102 -12.81 -17.53 1.42
C GLU A 102 -11.57 -16.87 0.80
N SER A 103 -11.69 -15.63 0.30
CA SER A 103 -10.58 -14.99 -0.40
C SER A 103 -10.60 -13.47 -0.40
N ILE A 104 -9.42 -12.89 -0.61
CA ILE A 104 -9.24 -11.49 -1.00
C ILE A 104 -8.49 -11.46 -2.33
N ILE A 105 -9.05 -10.76 -3.32
CA ILE A 105 -8.50 -10.64 -4.67
C ILE A 105 -8.29 -9.16 -4.98
N PHE A 106 -7.07 -8.78 -5.35
CA PHE A 106 -6.71 -7.45 -5.80
C PHE A 106 -6.70 -7.38 -7.33
N LYS A 107 -7.26 -6.31 -7.90
CA LYS A 107 -7.27 -6.09 -9.36
C LYS A 107 -6.91 -4.65 -9.73
N ILE A 108 -6.27 -4.50 -10.88
CA ILE A 108 -6.06 -3.22 -11.55
C ILE A 108 -6.58 -3.36 -12.98
N ASP A 109 -7.49 -2.48 -13.39
CA ASP A 109 -8.14 -2.49 -14.71
C ASP A 109 -8.78 -3.85 -15.06
N ASN A 110 -9.48 -4.43 -14.07
CA ASN A 110 -10.08 -5.77 -14.11
C ASN A 110 -9.09 -6.94 -14.24
N GLN A 111 -7.78 -6.69 -14.23
CA GLN A 111 -6.75 -7.74 -14.21
C GLN A 111 -6.38 -8.07 -12.76
N THR A 112 -6.50 -9.35 -12.39
CA THR A 112 -6.05 -9.81 -11.08
C THR A 112 -4.54 -9.68 -10.94
N ILE A 113 -4.11 -8.97 -9.91
CA ILE A 113 -2.68 -8.82 -9.55
C ILE A 113 -2.28 -9.77 -8.41
N GLY A 114 -3.25 -10.21 -7.61
CA GLY A 114 -3.02 -11.11 -6.49
C GLY A 114 -4.31 -11.68 -5.91
N THR A 115 -4.22 -12.90 -5.40
CA THR A 115 -5.29 -13.60 -4.69
C THR A 115 -4.72 -14.20 -3.41
N VAL A 116 -5.42 -14.00 -2.31
CA VAL A 116 -5.12 -14.61 -1.01
C VAL A 116 -6.28 -15.54 -0.66
N THR A 117 -5.97 -16.83 -0.54
CA THR A 117 -6.91 -17.88 -0.12
C THR A 117 -6.19 -18.71 0.95
N PRO A 118 -6.37 -18.39 2.25
CA PRO A 118 -5.72 -19.17 3.30
C PRO A 118 -6.29 -20.61 3.34
N SER A 119 -5.45 -21.55 3.76
CA SER A 119 -5.87 -22.93 4.08
C SER A 119 -6.76 -22.97 5.33
N GLN A 120 -7.25 -24.15 5.71
CA GLN A 120 -8.20 -24.30 6.83
C GLN A 120 -7.72 -23.69 8.15
N GLY A 121 -6.40 -23.63 8.40
CA GLY A 121 -5.81 -22.94 9.56
C GLY A 121 -5.77 -21.41 9.46
N GLY A 122 -6.34 -20.82 8.40
CA GLY A 122 -6.45 -19.39 8.21
C GLY A 122 -5.10 -18.69 8.03
N PHE A 123 -5.07 -17.40 8.38
CA PHE A 123 -3.83 -16.63 8.40
C PHE A 123 -2.83 -17.13 9.45
N TRP A 124 -3.30 -17.82 10.49
CA TRP A 124 -2.41 -18.40 11.50
C TRP A 124 -1.45 -19.43 10.88
N GLU A 125 -2.00 -20.33 10.06
CA GLU A 125 -1.25 -21.34 9.32
C GLU A 125 -0.43 -20.72 8.18
N LEU A 126 -1.02 -19.79 7.42
CA LEU A 126 -0.28 -19.05 6.38
C LEU A 126 0.98 -18.38 6.94
N GLY A 127 0.94 -17.92 8.19
CA GLY A 127 2.05 -17.24 8.87
C GLY A 127 3.09 -18.17 9.47
N ASN A 128 2.83 -19.48 9.50
CA ASN A 128 3.60 -20.51 10.21
C ASN A 128 3.79 -20.18 11.70
N PHE A 129 2.71 -19.80 12.39
CA PHE A 129 2.77 -19.35 13.79
C PHE A 129 2.57 -20.48 14.83
N GLU A 130 2.25 -21.70 14.44
CA GLU A 130 1.91 -22.83 15.32
C GLU A 130 2.96 -23.11 16.38
N ASN A 131 4.24 -23.04 16.01
CA ASN A 131 5.37 -23.32 16.89
C ASN A 131 6.04 -22.06 17.43
N SER A 132 5.41 -20.90 17.30
CA SER A 132 5.98 -19.62 17.73
C SER A 132 5.98 -19.43 19.25
N GLY A 133 5.22 -20.24 20.00
CA GLY A 133 4.96 -20.02 21.43
C GLY A 133 4.02 -18.84 21.72
N ILE A 134 3.46 -18.22 20.68
CA ILE A 134 2.51 -17.09 20.80
C ILE A 134 1.09 -17.64 20.87
N VAL A 135 0.25 -17.04 21.72
CA VAL A 135 -1.18 -17.34 21.75
C VAL A 135 -1.84 -16.80 20.48
N ASN A 136 -2.53 -17.66 19.73
CA ASN A 136 -3.23 -17.27 18.51
C ASN A 136 -4.32 -16.21 18.81
N PRO A 137 -4.17 -14.95 18.34
CA PRO A 137 -5.17 -13.91 18.57
C PRO A 137 -6.44 -14.14 17.74
N TRP A 138 -6.35 -14.88 16.64
CA TRP A 138 -7.43 -15.13 15.68
C TRP A 138 -8.23 -16.41 15.96
N LYS A 139 -7.94 -17.11 17.07
CA LYS A 139 -8.56 -18.40 17.42
C LYS A 139 -10.10 -18.41 17.47
N SER A 140 -10.71 -17.25 17.71
CA SER A 140 -12.17 -17.06 17.77
C SER A 140 -12.74 -16.37 16.54
N GLY A 141 -11.89 -16.02 15.57
CA GLY A 141 -12.29 -15.42 14.31
C GLY A 141 -12.67 -16.47 13.27
N SER A 142 -13.08 -15.99 12.10
CA SER A 142 -13.32 -16.80 10.92
C SER A 142 -12.01 -17.19 10.23
N LEU A 143 -12.12 -17.97 9.15
CA LEU A 143 -11.02 -18.31 8.24
C LEU A 143 -10.23 -17.06 7.79
N MET A 144 -10.92 -15.93 7.66
CA MET A 144 -10.36 -14.68 7.16
C MET A 144 -9.81 -13.75 8.24
N ALA A 145 -9.90 -14.11 9.52
CA ALA A 145 -9.29 -13.30 10.59
C ALA A 145 -7.79 -13.06 10.31
N PRO A 146 -7.30 -11.80 10.39
CA PRO A 146 -7.95 -10.64 11.01
C PRO A 146 -8.90 -9.82 10.13
N PHE A 147 -9.04 -10.16 8.85
CA PHE A 147 -9.87 -9.49 7.86
C PHE A 147 -11.31 -10.00 7.89
N ASP A 148 -11.89 -10.10 9.08
CA ASP A 148 -13.26 -10.55 9.29
C ASP A 148 -14.07 -9.62 10.20
N GLN A 149 -13.54 -8.41 10.40
CA GLN A 149 -14.18 -7.32 11.13
C GLN A 149 -14.59 -6.20 10.16
N GLU A 150 -15.28 -5.19 10.67
CA GLU A 150 -15.57 -3.97 9.90
C GLU A 150 -14.29 -3.11 9.74
N PHE A 151 -14.11 -2.53 8.56
CA PHE A 151 -12.99 -1.61 8.28
C PHE A 151 -13.51 -0.25 7.80
N TYR A 152 -12.75 0.80 8.10
CA TYR A 152 -12.92 2.12 7.52
C TYR A 152 -12.08 2.26 6.25
N ILE A 153 -12.65 2.97 5.27
CA ILE A 153 -11.91 3.43 4.09
C ILE A 153 -11.01 4.61 4.47
N VAL A 154 -9.77 4.55 4.04
CA VAL A 154 -8.80 5.64 4.13
C VAL A 154 -8.27 5.95 2.72
N ILE A 155 -8.26 7.24 2.38
CA ILE A 155 -7.65 7.76 1.15
C ILE A 155 -6.73 8.89 1.57
N ASN A 156 -5.44 8.80 1.21
CA ASN A 156 -4.49 9.84 1.58
C ASN A 156 -3.36 9.99 0.56
N LEU A 157 -2.63 11.08 0.76
CA LEU A 157 -1.37 11.39 0.12
C LEU A 157 -0.32 11.59 1.21
N ALA A 158 0.73 10.77 1.22
CA ALA A 158 1.85 10.90 2.14
C ALA A 158 3.09 11.42 1.41
N VAL A 159 4.02 12.05 2.14
CA VAL A 159 5.27 12.58 1.58
C VAL A 159 6.47 12.17 2.41
N GLY A 160 7.59 11.88 1.74
CA GLY A 160 8.81 11.46 2.41
C GLY A 160 8.70 10.03 2.98
N GLY A 161 9.09 9.85 4.25
CA GLY A 161 9.11 8.55 4.92
C GLY A 161 10.44 7.80 4.81
N THR A 162 10.68 6.87 5.73
CA THR A 162 11.97 6.14 5.86
C THR A 162 11.94 4.70 5.33
N SER A 163 10.82 4.27 4.76
CA SER A 163 10.63 2.93 4.18
C SER A 163 10.24 2.98 2.71
N PHE A 164 9.48 4.00 2.30
CA PHE A 164 8.92 4.08 0.95
C PHE A 164 9.96 4.34 -0.13
N PHE A 165 10.98 5.16 0.11
CA PHE A 165 11.97 5.52 -0.90
C PHE A 165 13.33 4.91 -0.54
N PRO A 166 13.85 3.90 -1.26
CA PRO A 166 15.16 3.32 -0.97
C PRO A 166 16.28 4.35 -1.13
N ASP A 167 17.29 4.32 -0.24
CA ASP A 167 18.43 5.26 -0.30
C ASP A 167 19.30 5.05 -1.55
N ASN A 168 19.31 3.84 -2.11
CA ASN A 168 20.07 3.46 -3.31
C ASN A 168 19.26 3.53 -4.60
N ALA A 169 18.00 3.98 -4.55
CA ALA A 169 17.20 4.17 -5.75
C ALA A 169 17.69 5.40 -6.53
N ASN A 170 17.76 5.26 -7.85
CA ASN A 170 17.95 6.40 -8.73
C ASN A 170 16.62 7.16 -8.84
N ASN A 171 16.65 8.43 -8.46
CA ASN A 171 15.52 9.35 -8.61
C ASN A 171 16.04 10.65 -9.21
N PRO A 172 15.54 11.10 -10.37
CA PRO A 172 15.92 12.41 -10.90
C PRO A 172 15.72 13.53 -9.87
N GLY A 173 16.74 14.37 -9.73
CA GLY A 173 16.80 15.40 -8.69
C GLY A 173 17.27 14.89 -7.32
N GLY A 174 17.39 13.58 -7.11
CA GLY A 174 17.93 12.97 -5.89
C GLY A 174 16.94 12.86 -4.72
N LYS A 175 17.40 12.25 -3.64
CA LYS A 175 16.67 12.12 -2.37
C LYS A 175 17.41 12.92 -1.27
N PRO A 176 16.81 13.98 -0.69
CA PRO A 176 17.48 14.89 0.24
C PRO A 176 17.54 14.38 1.69
N TRP A 177 17.01 13.19 1.97
CA TRP A 177 17.09 12.56 3.29
C TRP A 177 17.56 11.12 3.16
N SER A 178 18.18 10.59 4.22
CA SER A 178 18.45 9.14 4.35
C SER A 178 17.38 8.48 5.20
N ASN A 179 17.06 7.22 4.88
CA ASN A 179 16.20 6.38 5.70
C ASN A 179 16.76 6.12 7.11
N LYS A 180 18.07 6.32 7.31
CA LYS A 180 18.74 6.19 8.60
C LYS A 180 18.86 7.51 9.38
N SER A 181 18.43 8.62 8.81
CA SER A 181 18.52 9.92 9.49
C SER A 181 17.53 9.97 10.66
N PRO A 182 17.97 10.34 11.88
CA PRO A 182 17.06 10.55 13.01
C PRO A 182 16.16 11.78 12.81
N ARG A 183 16.46 12.63 11.82
CA ARG A 183 15.69 13.82 11.45
C ARG A 183 15.25 13.77 9.99
N ALA A 184 15.00 12.57 9.45
CA ALA A 184 14.62 12.35 8.05
C ALA A 184 13.51 13.30 7.55
N SER A 185 12.47 13.55 8.36
CA SER A 185 11.40 14.50 8.02
C SER A 185 11.89 15.95 7.94
N GLY A 186 12.85 16.34 8.79
CA GLY A 186 13.51 17.64 8.75
C GLY A 186 14.41 17.78 7.52
N ASP A 187 15.23 16.77 7.22
CA ASP A 187 16.07 16.75 6.01
C ASP A 187 15.21 16.81 4.73
N PHE A 188 14.09 16.08 4.73
CA PHE A 188 13.08 16.18 3.66
C PHE A 188 12.59 17.62 3.50
N TRP A 189 12.22 18.29 4.59
CA TRP A 189 11.75 19.67 4.57
C TRP A 189 12.81 20.69 4.14
N GLU A 190 14.05 20.54 4.61
CA GLU A 190 15.18 21.39 4.21
C GLU A 190 15.45 21.28 2.70
N GLY A 191 15.25 20.09 2.12
CA GLY A 191 15.32 19.85 0.68
C GLY A 191 14.15 20.41 -0.15
N LYS A 192 13.22 21.19 0.40
CA LYS A 192 12.01 21.63 -0.32
C LYS A 192 12.26 22.41 -1.60
N THR A 193 13.35 23.16 -1.69
CA THR A 193 13.70 23.87 -2.94
C THR A 193 13.94 22.90 -4.10
N GLN A 194 14.34 21.66 -3.81
CA GLN A 194 14.54 20.59 -4.79
C GLN A 194 13.22 19.97 -5.27
N TRP A 195 12.24 19.76 -4.37
CA TRP A 195 11.03 18.97 -4.70
C TRP A 195 9.74 19.79 -4.78
N LEU A 196 9.60 20.89 -4.06
CA LEU A 196 8.36 21.68 -4.06
C LEU A 196 7.99 22.21 -5.46
N PRO A 197 8.93 22.71 -6.29
CA PRO A 197 8.59 23.13 -7.65
C PRO A 197 8.03 21.99 -8.52
N THR A 198 8.38 20.74 -8.20
CA THR A 198 7.90 19.57 -8.96
C THR A 198 6.43 19.26 -8.71
N TRP A 199 5.84 19.78 -7.63
CA TRP A 199 4.43 19.59 -7.29
C TRP A 199 3.48 20.48 -8.09
N LYS A 200 4.00 21.37 -8.96
CA LYS A 200 3.20 22.19 -9.90
C LYS A 200 1.89 22.70 -9.29
N MET A 201 1.99 23.42 -8.17
CA MET A 201 0.83 23.81 -7.33
C MET A 201 -0.27 24.58 -8.07
N GLU A 202 0.04 25.13 -9.25
CA GLU A 202 -0.90 25.84 -10.12
C GLU A 202 -1.76 24.92 -11.01
N THR A 203 -1.49 23.60 -11.04
CA THR A 203 -2.25 22.61 -11.81
C THR A 203 -2.67 21.43 -10.94
N ASN A 204 -3.69 20.69 -11.41
CA ASN A 204 -4.11 19.45 -10.75
C ASN A 204 -3.28 18.23 -11.18
N ASP A 205 -2.19 18.42 -11.93
CA ASP A 205 -1.36 17.34 -12.46
C ASP A 205 -0.60 16.58 -11.36
N GLN A 206 -0.59 17.11 -10.13
CA GLN A 206 0.11 16.52 -8.97
C GLN A 206 -0.86 16.20 -7.83
N SER A 207 -2.12 15.99 -8.15
CA SER A 207 -3.16 15.64 -7.19
C SER A 207 -3.57 14.17 -7.30
N LEU A 208 -3.98 13.59 -6.17
CA LEU A 208 -4.74 12.35 -6.20
C LEU A 208 -6.16 12.69 -6.65
N GLN A 209 -6.57 12.23 -7.84
CA GLN A 209 -7.92 12.47 -8.35
C GLN A 209 -8.75 11.19 -8.24
N VAL A 210 -9.89 11.31 -7.58
CA VAL A 210 -10.84 10.21 -7.38
C VAL A 210 -12.12 10.59 -8.11
N ASP A 211 -12.52 9.77 -9.08
CA ASP A 211 -13.79 9.95 -9.78
C ASP A 211 -14.93 9.39 -8.92
N TYR A 212 -14.83 8.12 -8.52
CA TYR A 212 -15.80 7.49 -7.63
C TYR A 212 -15.21 6.40 -6.76
N VAL A 213 -15.78 6.25 -5.57
CA VAL A 213 -15.63 5.08 -4.69
C VAL A 213 -16.94 4.30 -4.72
N ARG A 214 -16.90 3.00 -5.00
CA ARG A 214 -18.07 2.13 -4.99
C ARG A 214 -17.85 0.91 -4.10
N VAL A 215 -18.77 0.73 -3.16
CA VAL A 215 -18.85 -0.46 -2.30
C VAL A 215 -20.14 -1.19 -2.63
N TRP A 216 -20.07 -2.50 -2.80
CA TRP A 216 -21.22 -3.38 -2.97
C TRP A 216 -20.96 -4.68 -2.23
N ALA A 217 -22.04 -5.33 -1.82
CA ALA A 217 -22.02 -6.70 -1.32
C ALA A 217 -22.28 -7.66 -2.50
N LEU A 218 -21.71 -8.86 -2.41
CA LEU A 218 -21.94 -9.97 -3.34
C LEU A 218 -23.18 -10.77 -2.96
#